data_AF-A0A5C9EHX4-F1
#
_entry.id   AF-A0A5C9EHX4-F1
#
_cell.length_a   1.000
_cell.length_b   1.000
_cell.length_c   1.000
_cell.angle_alpha   90.00
_cell.angle_beta   90.00
_cell.angle_gamma   90.00
#
_symmetry.space_group_name_H-M   'P 1'
#
loop_
_entity.id
_entity.type
_entity.pdbx_description
1 polymer ?
#
loop_
_entity_poly.entity_id
_entity_poly.type
_entity_poly.pdbx_seq_one_letter_code
_entity_poly.pdbx_strand_id
1 'polypeptide(L)'
;MANLDINTTIILVTFFIIYGIFLFFDVFQRNERYRYLAYIVALLPINYMWILEFDIILVYTVLFGLWTLCILRDMILVYRKTKEYDDIFLFFILAVVIQIVVASVLPGILPNLKLLPNIASIWDLFWLPNIYAPGASEDFVLVFRVLLTVLIIFIMGPLLLDIKGEDIPFPVLLVIVAIFIIPFLLLSYIWLAEAVAVLTFLFCVVLFVVLLIITKSGKEMK
;
A
#
# COMPACT_ATOMS: atom_id res chain seq x y z
N MET A 1 -15.21 22.88 1.83
CA MET A 1 -16.16 21.76 1.63
C MET A 1 -16.35 21.63 0.13
N ALA A 2 -16.08 20.46 -0.44
CA ALA A 2 -16.37 20.20 -1.85
C ALA A 2 -17.88 20.38 -2.09
N ASN A 3 -18.28 21.40 -2.86
CA ASN A 3 -19.65 21.50 -3.35
C ASN A 3 -19.82 20.43 -4.43
N LEU A 4 -20.26 19.25 -4.02
CA LEU A 4 -20.51 18.14 -4.92
C LEU A 4 -21.77 18.43 -5.75
N ASP A 5 -21.58 18.87 -6.99
CA ASP A 5 -22.64 18.85 -7.98
C ASP A 5 -23.06 17.40 -8.28
N ILE A 6 -24.29 17.23 -8.76
CA ILE A 6 -24.84 15.92 -9.10
C ILE A 6 -24.00 15.24 -10.19
N ASN A 7 -23.48 16.02 -11.14
CA ASN A 7 -22.62 15.53 -12.22
C ASN A 7 -21.30 14.96 -11.66
N THR A 8 -20.65 15.70 -10.76
CA THR A 8 -19.42 15.27 -10.08
C THR A 8 -19.64 13.98 -9.28
N THR A 9 -20.77 13.88 -8.59
CA THR A 9 -21.12 12.70 -7.81
C THR A 9 -21.32 11.48 -8.71
N ILE A 10 -22.03 11.63 -9.83
CA ILE A 10 -22.25 10.56 -10.82
C ILE A 10 -20.91 10.06 -11.38
N ILE A 11 -19.99 10.95 -11.71
CA ILE A 11 -18.66 10.59 -12.22
C ILE A 11 -17.87 9.80 -11.18
N LEU A 12 -17.84 10.28 -9.93
CA LEU A 12 -17.12 9.60 -8.84
C LEU A 12 -17.67 8.18 -8.61
N VAL A 13 -19.00 8.05 -8.53
CA VAL A 13 -19.66 6.75 -8.38
C VAL A 13 -19.34 5.84 -9.56
N THR A 14 -19.33 6.38 -10.78
CA THR A 14 -18.97 5.62 -11.98
C THR A 14 -17.54 5.06 -11.89
N PHE A 15 -16.57 5.85 -11.41
CA PHE A 15 -15.21 5.35 -11.20
C PHE A 15 -15.13 4.24 -10.14
N PHE A 16 -15.90 4.32 -9.06
CA PHE A 16 -16.00 3.24 -8.09
C PHE A 16 -16.65 1.98 -8.67
N ILE A 17 -17.67 2.13 -9.53
CA ILE A 17 -18.30 1.00 -10.23
C ILE A 17 -17.28 0.33 -11.16
N ILE A 18 -16.54 1.11 -11.94
CA ILE A 18 -15.47 0.59 -12.82
C ILE A 18 -14.45 -0.18 -11.98
N TYR A 19 -13.98 0.39 -10.87
CA TYR A 19 -13.10 -0.33 -9.94
C TYR A 19 -13.72 -1.64 -9.45
N GLY A 20 -14.99 -1.63 -9.04
CA GLY A 20 -15.71 -2.84 -8.60
C GLY A 20 -15.76 -3.94 -9.66
N ILE A 21 -15.97 -3.58 -10.93
CA ILE A 21 -15.95 -4.53 -12.05
C ILE A 21 -14.58 -5.21 -12.17
N PHE A 22 -13.49 -4.46 -12.03
CA PHE A 22 -12.13 -5.02 -12.06
C PHE A 22 -11.78 -5.80 -10.78
N LEU A 23 -12.30 -5.39 -9.62
CA LEU A 23 -12.11 -6.10 -8.35
C LEU A 23 -12.75 -7.51 -8.42
N PHE A 24 -13.96 -7.59 -8.98
CA PHE A 24 -14.70 -8.84 -9.14
C PHE A 24 -14.53 -9.47 -10.53
N PHE A 25 -13.52 -9.08 -11.30
CA PHE A 25 -13.31 -9.57 -12.67
C PHE A 25 -13.26 -11.10 -12.75
N ASP A 26 -12.73 -11.74 -11.69
CA ASP A 26 -12.63 -13.19 -11.55
C ASP A 26 -13.97 -13.91 -11.42
N VAL A 27 -14.99 -13.23 -10.88
CA VAL A 27 -16.34 -13.78 -10.77
C VAL A 27 -16.91 -14.04 -12.16
N PHE A 28 -16.45 -13.30 -13.18
CA PHE A 28 -16.83 -13.51 -14.57
C PHE A 28 -16.09 -14.67 -15.25
N GLN A 29 -15.30 -15.45 -14.50
CA GLN A 29 -14.61 -16.67 -14.97
C GLN A 29 -13.68 -16.46 -16.19
N ARG A 30 -13.20 -15.23 -16.40
CA ARG A 30 -12.20 -14.93 -17.44
C ARG A 30 -10.80 -15.16 -16.85
N ASN A 31 -10.11 -16.20 -17.32
CA ASN A 31 -8.73 -16.53 -16.92
C ASN A 31 -7.68 -15.59 -17.56
N GLU A 32 -7.94 -14.28 -17.58
CA GLU A 32 -7.05 -13.30 -18.20
C GLU A 32 -6.22 -12.56 -17.14
N ARG A 33 -5.01 -12.16 -17.51
CA ARG A 33 -4.08 -11.39 -16.64
C ARG A 33 -4.61 -10.00 -16.26
N TYR A 34 -5.73 -9.56 -16.82
CA TYR A 34 -6.37 -8.28 -16.52
C TYR A 34 -6.90 -8.16 -15.10
N ARG A 35 -6.99 -9.26 -14.34
CA ARG A 35 -7.36 -9.28 -12.92
C ARG A 35 -6.56 -8.29 -12.08
N TYR A 36 -5.25 -8.20 -12.32
CA TYR A 36 -4.35 -7.33 -11.57
C TYR A 36 -4.45 -5.85 -11.97
N LEU A 37 -5.19 -5.50 -13.03
CA LEU A 37 -5.44 -4.09 -13.36
C LEU A 37 -6.24 -3.36 -12.28
N ALA A 38 -6.95 -4.09 -11.40
CA ALA A 38 -7.70 -3.48 -10.28
C ALA A 38 -6.83 -2.55 -9.42
N TYR A 39 -5.53 -2.83 -9.26
CA TYR A 39 -4.59 -1.96 -8.53
C TYR A 39 -4.45 -0.59 -9.17
N ILE A 40 -4.35 -0.55 -10.50
CA ILE A 40 -4.21 0.69 -11.28
C ILE A 40 -5.57 1.39 -11.39
N VAL A 41 -6.65 0.64 -11.60
CA VAL A 41 -8.01 1.20 -11.71
C VAL A 41 -8.44 1.85 -10.40
N ALA A 42 -7.97 1.38 -9.24
CA ALA A 42 -8.20 2.03 -7.96
C ALA A 42 -7.72 3.50 -7.93
N LEU A 43 -6.73 3.86 -8.76
CA LEU A 43 -6.23 5.22 -8.83
C LEU A 43 -7.24 6.21 -9.45
N LEU A 44 -8.19 5.73 -10.24
CA LEU A 44 -9.20 6.59 -10.89
C LEU A 44 -10.11 7.30 -9.88
N PRO A 45 -10.89 6.59 -9.03
CA PRO A 45 -11.74 7.26 -8.04
C PRO A 45 -10.91 8.08 -7.05
N ILE A 46 -9.72 7.61 -6.68
CA ILE A 46 -8.85 8.26 -5.69
C ILE A 46 -8.32 9.60 -6.17
N ASN A 47 -7.73 9.65 -7.37
CA ASN A 47 -7.22 10.91 -7.91
C ASN A 47 -8.36 11.87 -8.26
N TYR A 48 -9.54 11.35 -8.64
CA TYR A 48 -10.72 12.19 -8.81
C TYR A 48 -11.17 12.82 -7.48
N MET A 49 -11.24 12.03 -6.39
CA MET A 49 -11.52 12.58 -5.04
C MET A 49 -10.51 13.66 -4.66
N TRP A 50 -9.23 13.47 -4.99
CA TRP A 50 -8.22 14.46 -4.71
C TRP A 50 -8.42 15.77 -5.50
N ILE A 51 -8.75 15.67 -6.80
CA ILE A 51 -9.09 16.84 -7.64
C ILE A 51 -10.29 17.61 -7.07
N LEU A 52 -11.23 16.91 -6.43
CA LEU A 52 -12.37 17.52 -5.74
C LEU A 52 -12.02 18.12 -4.37
N GLU A 53 -10.73 18.23 -4.04
CA GLU A 53 -10.22 18.88 -2.83
C GLU A 53 -10.69 18.20 -1.53
N PHE A 54 -10.92 16.88 -1.57
CA PHE A 54 -11.11 16.09 -0.36
C PHE A 54 -9.83 16.08 0.49
N ASP A 55 -9.98 15.87 1.79
CA ASP A 55 -8.84 15.73 2.70
C ASP A 55 -7.90 14.62 2.21
N ILE A 56 -6.62 14.92 2.10
CA ILE A 56 -5.63 14.00 1.55
C ILE A 56 -5.45 12.75 2.42
N ILE A 57 -5.60 12.86 3.74
CA ILE A 57 -5.57 11.70 4.64
C ILE A 57 -6.74 10.78 4.29
N LEU A 58 -7.94 11.33 4.07
CA LEU A 58 -9.11 10.56 3.66
C LEU A 58 -8.89 9.90 2.30
N VAL A 59 -8.41 10.65 1.30
CA VAL A 59 -8.14 10.13 -0.05
C VAL A 59 -7.21 8.92 0.01
N TYR A 60 -6.08 9.03 0.72
CA TYR A 60 -5.13 7.93 0.84
C TYR A 60 -5.65 6.79 1.74
N THR A 61 -6.49 7.09 2.74
CA THR A 61 -7.16 6.06 3.55
C THR A 61 -8.06 5.19 2.66
N VAL A 62 -8.84 5.81 1.78
CA VAL A 62 -9.68 5.07 0.81
C VAL A 62 -8.79 4.28 -0.14
N LEU A 63 -7.71 4.87 -0.67
CA LEU A 63 -6.76 4.17 -1.57
C LEU A 63 -6.20 2.91 -0.92
N PHE A 64 -5.71 3.00 0.32
CA PHE A 64 -5.18 1.86 1.04
C PHE A 64 -6.26 0.82 1.35
N GLY A 65 -7.49 1.23 1.62
CA GLY A 65 -8.63 0.32 1.70
C GLY A 65 -8.87 -0.45 0.41
N LEU A 66 -8.92 0.24 -0.74
CA LEU A 66 -9.11 -0.39 -2.06
C LEU A 66 -7.95 -1.35 -2.39
N TRP A 67 -6.70 -0.95 -2.17
CA TRP A 67 -5.56 -1.83 -2.39
C TRP A 67 -5.54 -3.02 -1.43
N THR A 68 -5.92 -2.83 -0.17
CA THR A 68 -6.04 -3.92 0.80
C THR A 68 -7.08 -4.94 0.32
N LEU A 69 -8.23 -4.48 -0.20
CA LEU A 69 -9.24 -5.37 -0.78
C LEU A 69 -8.70 -6.12 -2.00
N CYS A 70 -7.95 -5.46 -2.89
CA CYS A 70 -7.32 -6.10 -4.04
C CYS A 70 -6.36 -7.22 -3.61
N ILE A 71 -5.43 -6.93 -2.69
CA ILE A 71 -4.45 -7.91 -2.20
C ILE A 71 -5.18 -9.04 -1.48
N LEU A 72 -6.12 -8.74 -0.57
CA LEU A 72 -6.89 -9.77 0.13
C LEU A 72 -7.60 -10.72 -0.85
N ARG A 73 -8.23 -10.17 -1.88
CA ARG A 73 -8.92 -10.93 -2.93
C ARG A 73 -7.95 -11.79 -3.73
N ASP A 74 -6.79 -11.27 -4.11
CA ASP A 74 -5.77 -12.04 -4.82
C ASP A 74 -5.12 -13.12 -3.93
N MET A 75 -4.85 -12.80 -2.67
CA MET A 75 -4.37 -13.75 -1.66
C MET A 75 -5.35 -14.90 -1.39
N ILE A 76 -6.65 -14.65 -1.39
CA ILE A 76 -7.65 -15.70 -1.12
C ILE A 76 -7.97 -16.50 -2.39
N LEU A 77 -8.12 -15.82 -3.54
CA LEU A 77 -8.62 -16.44 -4.78
C LEU A 77 -7.51 -16.95 -5.71
N VAL A 78 -6.37 -16.27 -5.78
CA VAL A 78 -5.24 -16.58 -6.69
C VAL A 78 -4.23 -17.48 -6.00
N TYR A 79 -3.75 -17.12 -4.80
CA TYR A 79 -2.68 -17.88 -4.12
C TYR A 79 -3.05 -19.35 -3.90
N ARG A 80 -4.32 -19.62 -3.56
CA ARG A 80 -4.82 -21.00 -3.43
C ARG A 80 -4.72 -21.83 -4.71
N LYS A 81 -4.67 -21.20 -5.88
CA LYS A 81 -4.75 -21.86 -7.18
C LYS A 81 -3.42 -21.91 -7.93
N THR A 82 -2.67 -20.80 -8.01
CA THR A 82 -1.48 -20.71 -8.88
C THR A 82 -0.17 -20.48 -8.15
N LYS A 83 -0.20 -19.95 -6.91
CA LYS A 83 0.99 -19.53 -6.12
C LYS A 83 1.92 -18.52 -6.83
N GLU A 84 1.43 -17.79 -7.81
CA GLU A 84 2.24 -16.79 -8.54
C GLU A 84 2.14 -15.43 -7.85
N TYR A 85 3.10 -15.09 -6.99
CA TYR A 85 3.15 -13.81 -6.29
C TYR A 85 3.74 -12.68 -7.14
N ASP A 86 4.68 -12.99 -8.02
CA ASP A 86 5.43 -12.01 -8.79
C ASP A 86 4.53 -11.03 -9.56
N ASP A 87 3.47 -11.54 -10.19
CA ASP A 87 2.52 -10.71 -10.93
C ASP A 87 1.72 -9.78 -10.00
N ILE A 88 1.30 -10.26 -8.81
CA ILE A 88 0.57 -9.44 -7.83
C ILE A 88 1.46 -8.28 -7.36
N PHE A 89 2.71 -8.58 -6.99
CA PHE A 89 3.67 -7.55 -6.57
C PHE A 89 4.00 -6.59 -7.69
N LEU A 90 4.21 -7.08 -8.91
CA LEU A 90 4.54 -6.26 -10.06
C LEU A 90 3.46 -5.20 -10.31
N PHE A 91 2.18 -5.61 -10.34
CA PHE A 91 1.07 -4.68 -10.57
C PHE A 91 0.83 -3.73 -9.39
N PHE A 92 1.02 -4.21 -8.15
CA PHE A 92 0.95 -3.34 -6.97
C PHE A 92 2.06 -2.28 -6.99
N ILE A 93 3.32 -2.67 -7.20
CA ILE A 93 4.45 -1.74 -7.31
C ILE A 93 4.22 -0.75 -8.45
N LEU A 94 3.74 -1.22 -9.60
CA LEU A 94 3.40 -0.36 -10.72
C LEU A 94 2.34 0.68 -10.33
N ALA A 95 1.26 0.27 -9.64
CA ALA A 95 0.23 1.19 -9.17
C ALA A 95 0.79 2.21 -8.16
N VAL A 96 1.68 1.80 -7.26
CA VAL A 96 2.38 2.70 -6.33
C VAL A 96 3.22 3.72 -7.09
N VAL A 97 4.02 3.28 -8.08
CA VAL A 97 4.84 4.16 -8.90
C VAL A 97 3.97 5.16 -9.67
N ILE A 98 2.88 4.71 -10.29
CA ILE A 98 1.94 5.60 -10.98
C ILE A 98 1.37 6.62 -10.00
N GLN A 99 0.94 6.21 -8.81
CA GLN A 99 0.39 7.14 -7.83
C GLN A 99 1.41 8.17 -7.35
N ILE A 100 2.66 7.76 -7.13
CA ILE A 100 3.75 8.68 -6.78
C ILE A 100 3.95 9.72 -7.88
N VAL A 101 3.96 9.30 -9.16
CA VAL A 101 4.08 10.22 -10.30
C VAL A 101 2.88 11.18 -10.36
N VAL A 102 1.65 10.68 -10.20
CA VAL A 102 0.45 11.51 -10.18
C VAL A 102 0.50 12.50 -9.02
N ALA A 103 0.94 12.06 -7.83
CA ALA A 103 1.06 12.92 -6.65
C ALA A 103 2.11 14.02 -6.81
N SER A 104 3.17 13.77 -7.58
CA SER A 104 4.15 14.80 -7.96
C SER A 104 3.62 15.80 -8.99
N VAL A 105 2.84 15.34 -9.97
CA VAL A 105 2.44 16.16 -11.13
C VAL A 105 1.16 16.95 -10.85
N LEU A 106 0.17 16.32 -10.20
CA LEU A 106 -1.17 16.87 -10.05
C LEU A 106 -1.21 18.23 -9.31
N PRO A 107 -0.50 18.42 -8.18
CA PRO A 107 -0.44 19.72 -7.52
C PRO A 107 0.27 20.80 -8.36
N GLY A 108 1.14 20.40 -9.30
CA GLY A 108 1.76 21.30 -10.27
C GLY A 108 0.76 21.89 -11.28
N ILE A 109 -0.29 21.14 -11.60
CA ILE A 109 -1.37 21.55 -12.53
C ILE A 109 -2.49 22.26 -11.77
N LEU A 110 -2.81 21.81 -10.55
CA LEU A 110 -3.88 22.34 -9.71
C LEU A 110 -3.30 22.90 -8.39
N PRO A 111 -2.96 24.19 -8.36
CA PRO A 111 -2.26 24.80 -7.21
C PRO A 111 -3.04 24.73 -5.90
N ASN A 112 -4.38 24.68 -5.96
CA ASN A 112 -5.26 24.59 -4.80
C ASN A 112 -4.93 23.38 -3.92
N LEU A 113 -4.46 22.29 -4.53
CA LEU A 113 -4.08 21.07 -3.82
C LEU A 113 -2.83 21.25 -2.95
N LYS A 114 -1.98 22.23 -3.24
CA LYS A 114 -0.79 22.54 -2.43
C LYS A 114 -1.14 23.22 -1.10
N LEU A 115 -2.32 23.83 -1.01
CA LEU A 115 -2.76 24.61 0.15
C LEU A 115 -3.46 23.76 1.21
N LEU A 116 -3.60 22.45 0.99
CA LEU A 116 -4.21 21.54 1.95
C LEU A 116 -3.34 21.43 3.23
N PRO A 117 -3.94 21.53 4.43
CA PRO A 117 -3.21 21.66 5.70
C PRO A 117 -2.40 20.41 6.09
N ASN A 118 -2.70 19.27 5.47
CA ASN A 118 -2.17 17.96 5.85
C ASN A 118 -1.14 17.43 4.84
N ILE A 119 -0.26 18.28 4.33
CA ILE A 119 0.85 17.90 3.42
C ILE A 119 2.19 18.24 4.10
N ALA A 120 3.19 17.34 4.04
CA ALA A 120 4.48 17.47 4.75
C ALA A 120 5.64 17.90 3.83
N SER A 121 6.60 18.66 4.39
CA SER A 121 7.70 19.32 3.64
C SER A 121 8.95 18.45 3.35
N ILE A 122 9.26 17.39 4.10
CA ILE A 122 10.51 16.63 3.84
C ILE A 122 10.49 15.86 2.49
N TRP A 123 9.32 15.74 1.86
CA TRP A 123 9.08 15.14 0.55
C TRP A 123 8.37 16.11 -0.41
N ASP A 124 8.70 17.40 -0.40
CA ASP A 124 8.07 18.46 -1.23
C ASP A 124 7.97 18.15 -2.75
N LEU A 125 8.59 17.06 -3.22
CA LEU A 125 8.46 16.51 -4.57
C LEU A 125 7.24 15.59 -4.78
N PHE A 126 6.71 14.94 -3.75
CA PHE A 126 5.69 13.87 -3.87
C PHE A 126 4.36 14.14 -3.16
N TRP A 127 4.23 15.27 -2.45
CA TRP A 127 2.96 15.73 -1.83
C TRP A 127 2.17 14.62 -1.09
N LEU A 128 2.84 13.84 -0.24
CA LEU A 128 2.24 12.76 0.54
C LEU A 128 1.48 13.27 1.78
N PRO A 129 0.49 12.52 2.30
CA PRO A 129 -0.30 12.92 3.46
C PRO A 129 0.56 13.07 4.74
N ASN A 130 0.40 14.20 5.42
CA ASN A 130 0.98 14.49 6.72
C ASN A 130 0.00 14.16 7.84
N ILE A 131 0.12 12.96 8.38
CA ILE A 131 -0.71 12.49 9.50
C ILE A 131 -0.40 13.17 10.85
N TYR A 132 0.69 13.96 10.91
CA TYR A 132 1.10 14.71 12.10
C TYR A 132 0.76 16.20 11.99
N ALA A 133 0.07 16.60 10.91
CA ALA A 133 -0.30 18.00 10.70
C ALA A 133 -1.30 18.49 11.76
N PRO A 134 -1.17 19.75 12.23
CA PRO A 134 -2.15 20.35 13.11
C PRO A 134 -3.50 20.44 12.41
N GLY A 135 -4.54 19.81 12.99
CA GLY A 135 -5.89 19.78 12.40
C GLY A 135 -6.23 18.51 11.62
N ALA A 136 -5.31 17.55 11.53
CA ALA A 136 -5.64 16.20 11.10
C ALA A 136 -6.63 15.54 12.10
N SER A 137 -7.71 14.96 11.58
CA SER A 137 -8.67 14.22 12.41
C SER A 137 -8.02 12.96 12.98
N GLU A 138 -8.02 12.84 14.31
CA GLU A 138 -7.42 11.69 15.02
C GLU A 138 -8.04 10.35 14.58
N ASP A 139 -9.36 10.31 14.36
CA ASP A 139 -10.07 9.12 13.91
C ASP A 139 -9.60 8.67 12.52
N PHE A 140 -9.46 9.61 11.58
CA PHE A 140 -8.97 9.30 10.23
C PHE A 140 -7.50 8.90 10.24
N VAL A 141 -6.68 9.53 11.08
CA VAL A 141 -5.27 9.15 11.26
C VAL A 141 -5.14 7.73 11.81
N LEU A 142 -5.99 7.34 12.76
CA LEU A 142 -5.98 5.98 13.30
C LEU A 142 -6.36 4.96 12.22
N VAL A 143 -7.43 5.21 11.47
CA VAL A 143 -7.87 4.31 10.39
C VAL A 143 -6.78 4.20 9.32
N PHE A 144 -6.15 5.32 8.95
CA PHE A 144 -5.01 5.35 8.04
C PHE A 144 -3.86 4.47 8.55
N ARG A 145 -3.45 4.61 9.81
CA ARG A 145 -2.37 3.84 10.44
C ARG A 145 -2.66 2.34 10.41
N VAL A 146 -3.88 1.96 10.77
CA VAL A 146 -4.30 0.55 10.80
C VAL A 146 -4.33 -0.03 9.39
N LEU A 147 -4.95 0.66 8.42
CA LEU A 147 -5.03 0.18 7.04
C LEU A 147 -3.66 0.04 6.39
N LEU A 148 -2.78 1.03 6.57
CA LEU A 148 -1.42 0.95 6.03
C LEU A 148 -0.63 -0.19 6.69
N THR A 149 -0.82 -0.43 7.99
CA THR A 149 -0.20 -1.56 8.68
C THR A 149 -0.68 -2.89 8.12
N VAL A 150 -1.99 -3.05 7.92
CA VAL A 150 -2.59 -4.25 7.32
C VAL A 150 -2.07 -4.46 5.89
N LEU A 151 -2.01 -3.39 5.10
CA LEU A 151 -1.51 -3.44 3.73
C LEU A 151 -0.05 -3.92 3.70
N ILE A 152 0.81 -3.35 4.57
CA ILE A 152 2.22 -3.77 4.70
C ILE A 152 2.32 -5.25 5.10
N ILE A 153 1.50 -5.72 6.04
CA ILE A 153 1.48 -7.13 6.43
C ILE A 153 1.09 -8.02 5.23
N PHE A 154 0.11 -7.62 4.43
CA PHE A 154 -0.29 -8.38 3.23
C PHE A 154 0.74 -8.34 2.10
N ILE A 155 1.59 -7.33 2.05
CA ILE A 155 2.73 -7.25 1.13
C ILE A 155 3.90 -8.09 1.67
N MET A 156 4.16 -8.08 2.98
CA MET A 156 5.29 -8.81 3.54
C MET A 156 5.01 -10.32 3.67
N GLY A 157 3.79 -10.69 4.09
CA GLY A 157 3.41 -12.08 4.39
C GLY A 157 3.72 -13.07 3.26
N PRO A 158 3.25 -12.82 2.03
CA PRO A 158 3.62 -13.59 0.84
C PRO A 158 5.11 -13.80 0.63
N LEU A 159 5.89 -12.71 0.65
CA LEU A 159 7.33 -12.75 0.41
C LEU A 159 8.04 -13.63 1.45
N LEU A 160 7.60 -13.57 2.70
CA LEU A 160 8.14 -14.41 3.77
C LEU A 160 7.73 -15.88 3.66
N LEU A 161 6.55 -16.16 3.08
CA LEU A 161 6.10 -17.53 2.82
C LEU A 161 6.85 -18.18 1.65
N ASP A 162 7.28 -17.41 0.65
CA ASP A 162 8.08 -17.94 -0.46
C ASP A 162 9.49 -18.34 -0.01
N ILE A 163 10.08 -17.58 0.91
CA ILE A 163 11.37 -17.86 1.53
C ILE A 163 11.34 -19.13 2.42
N LYS A 164 10.14 -19.61 2.78
CA LYS A 164 9.99 -20.68 3.76
C LYS A 164 10.52 -22.02 3.26
N GLY A 165 11.48 -22.56 3.99
CA GLY A 165 12.08 -23.87 3.70
C GLY A 165 13.11 -23.86 2.57
N GLU A 166 13.49 -22.68 2.07
CA GLU A 166 14.62 -22.53 1.15
C GLU A 166 15.94 -22.48 1.92
N ASP A 167 16.97 -23.15 1.37
CA ASP A 167 18.33 -23.12 1.90
C ASP A 167 18.99 -21.79 1.48
N ILE A 168 18.81 -20.73 2.29
CA ILE A 168 19.31 -19.38 1.99
C ILE A 168 20.68 -19.12 2.64
N PRO A 169 21.72 -18.77 1.88
CA PRO A 169 23.00 -18.38 2.43
C PRO A 169 22.89 -17.15 3.33
N PHE A 170 23.64 -17.13 4.44
CA PHE A 170 23.60 -16.02 5.40
C PHE A 170 23.77 -14.61 4.79
N PRO A 171 24.65 -14.37 3.79
CA PRO A 171 24.74 -13.05 3.15
C PRO A 171 23.44 -12.63 2.44
N VAL A 172 22.72 -13.58 1.84
CA VAL A 172 21.44 -13.31 1.16
C VAL A 172 20.36 -12.98 2.18
N LEU A 173 20.37 -13.66 3.33
CA LEU A 173 19.47 -13.36 4.45
C LEU A 173 19.61 -11.89 4.91
N LEU A 174 20.83 -11.38 5.01
CA LEU A 174 21.08 -9.97 5.36
C LEU A 174 20.54 -9.00 4.32
N VAL A 175 20.67 -9.32 3.03
CA VAL A 175 20.11 -8.50 1.94
C VAL A 175 18.58 -8.46 2.03
N ILE A 176 17.94 -9.62 2.27
CA ILE A 176 16.49 -9.70 2.46
C ILE A 176 16.06 -8.80 3.62
N VAL A 177 16.71 -8.92 4.79
CA VAL A 177 16.43 -8.05 5.95
C VAL A 177 16.61 -6.58 5.59
N ALA A 178 17.65 -6.23 4.85
CA ALA A 178 17.89 -4.84 4.42
C ALA A 178 16.76 -4.29 3.53
N ILE A 179 16.20 -5.10 2.63
CA ILE A 179 15.04 -4.70 1.81
C ILE A 179 13.82 -4.42 2.70
N PHE A 180 13.58 -5.26 3.70
CA PHE A 180 12.46 -5.09 4.64
C PHE A 180 12.63 -3.93 5.64
N ILE A 181 13.80 -3.28 5.70
CA ILE A 181 13.97 -2.04 6.48
C ILE A 181 12.99 -0.97 6.00
N ILE A 182 12.76 -0.86 4.69
CA ILE A 182 11.91 0.19 4.10
C ILE A 182 10.47 0.13 4.64
N PRO A 183 9.73 -0.99 4.56
CA PRO A 183 8.39 -1.07 5.14
C PRO A 183 8.38 -0.88 6.67
N PHE A 184 9.43 -1.29 7.39
CA PHE A 184 9.52 -1.06 8.83
C PHE A 184 9.81 0.38 9.21
N LEU A 185 10.60 1.11 8.42
CA LEU A 185 10.78 2.56 8.56
C LEU A 185 9.43 3.27 8.43
N LEU A 186 8.64 2.89 7.41
CA LEU A 186 7.33 3.44 7.19
C LEU A 186 6.37 3.12 8.36
N LEU A 187 6.30 1.86 8.81
CA LEU A 187 5.52 1.46 9.98
C LEU A 187 5.92 2.23 11.25
N SER A 188 7.21 2.34 11.51
CA SER A 188 7.73 3.06 12.66
C SER A 188 7.37 4.54 12.60
N TYR A 189 7.52 5.15 11.42
CA TYR A 189 7.18 6.55 11.19
C TYR A 189 5.70 6.83 11.36
N ILE A 190 4.80 5.96 10.90
CA ILE A 190 3.37 6.26 11.00
C ILE A 190 2.84 6.11 12.43
N TRP A 191 3.41 5.21 13.24
CA TRP A 191 2.96 4.97 14.60
C TRP A 191 3.61 5.89 15.63
N LEU A 192 4.92 6.13 15.52
CA LEU A 192 5.66 6.97 16.45
C LEU A 192 6.89 7.60 15.77
N ALA A 193 6.70 8.79 15.17
CA ALA A 193 7.75 9.51 14.45
C ALA A 193 9.01 9.77 15.29
N GLU A 194 8.88 9.99 16.60
CA GLU A 194 10.02 10.26 17.49
C GLU A 194 10.90 9.04 17.74
N ALA A 195 10.35 7.83 17.59
CA ALA A 195 11.04 6.57 17.87
C ALA A 195 11.35 5.76 16.60
N VAL A 196 11.33 6.39 15.42
CA VAL A 196 11.50 5.71 14.12
C VAL A 196 12.70 4.77 14.12
N ALA A 197 13.86 5.25 14.55
CA ALA A 197 15.10 4.46 14.55
C ALA A 197 15.00 3.24 15.46
N VAL A 198 14.47 3.41 16.68
CA VAL A 198 14.40 2.35 17.70
C VAL A 198 13.36 1.30 17.32
N LEU A 199 12.17 1.72 16.86
CA LEU A 199 11.12 0.82 16.40
C LEU A 199 11.53 0.06 15.13
N THR A 200 12.20 0.72 14.19
CA THR A 200 12.70 0.06 12.98
C THR A 200 13.72 -1.01 13.36
N PHE A 201 14.65 -0.68 14.26
CA PHE A 201 15.62 -1.66 14.75
C PHE A 201 14.93 -2.86 15.41
N LEU A 202 13.94 -2.61 16.28
CA LEU A 202 13.13 -3.66 16.91
C LEU A 202 12.45 -4.56 15.87
N PHE A 203 11.79 -3.98 14.87
CA PHE A 203 11.12 -4.76 13.82
C PHE A 203 12.09 -5.57 12.96
N CYS A 204 13.27 -5.01 12.64
CA CYS A 204 14.32 -5.74 11.94
C CYS A 204 14.85 -6.94 12.74
N VAL A 205 15.03 -6.78 14.07
CA VAL A 205 15.44 -7.87 14.95
C VAL A 205 14.36 -8.95 14.99
N VAL A 206 13.09 -8.57 15.15
CA VAL A 206 11.96 -9.51 15.13
C VAL A 206 11.90 -10.26 13.80
N LEU A 207 12.03 -9.55 12.67
CA LEU A 207 12.05 -10.17 11.35
C LEU A 207 13.21 -11.15 11.20
N PHE A 208 14.41 -10.77 11.65
CA PHE A 208 15.58 -11.63 11.60
C PHE A 208 15.35 -12.93 12.37
N VAL A 209 14.77 -12.85 13.58
CA VAL A 209 14.40 -14.04 14.37
C VAL A 209 13.34 -14.88 13.65
N VAL A 210 12.31 -14.26 13.07
CA VAL A 210 11.27 -14.96 12.31
C VAL A 210 11.87 -15.67 11.10
N LEU A 211 12.76 -15.01 10.37
CA LEU A 211 13.44 -15.60 9.22
C LEU A 211 14.32 -16.77 9.64
N LEU A 212 15.10 -16.67 10.71
CA LEU A 212 15.89 -17.80 11.24
C LEU A 212 15.03 -19.01 11.60
N ILE A 213 13.82 -18.80 12.14
CA ILE A 213 12.88 -19.89 12.44
C ILE A 213 12.35 -20.54 11.15
N ILE A 214 12.05 -19.72 10.15
CA ILE A 214 11.43 -20.12 8.88
C ILE A 214 12.43 -20.78 7.93
N THR A 215 13.70 -20.37 7.94
CA THR A 215 14.79 -20.91 7.12
C THR A 215 15.56 -22.04 7.80
N LYS A 216 15.18 -22.46 9.02
CA LYS A 216 15.78 -23.60 9.71
C LYS A 216 15.46 -24.90 8.96
N SER A 217 16.25 -25.17 7.95
CA SER A 217 16.33 -26.45 7.24
C SER A 217 16.74 -27.49 8.26
N GLY A 218 15.86 -28.44 8.58
CA GLY A 218 16.15 -29.57 9.48
C GLY A 218 17.27 -30.51 8.99
N LYS A 219 18.11 -30.06 8.07
CA LYS A 219 19.26 -30.77 7.49
C LYS A 219 20.55 -30.61 8.28
N GLU A 220 20.60 -29.77 9.32
CA GLU A 220 21.78 -29.67 10.21
C GLU A 220 21.99 -30.92 11.08
N MET A 221 21.05 -31.88 11.07
CA MET A 221 21.22 -33.21 11.65
C MET A 221 21.51 -34.26 10.56
N LYS A 222 22.60 -34.10 9.81
CA LYS A 222 23.27 -35.21 9.11
C LYS A 222 24.77 -35.03 9.07
#